data_AF-A0A922YUN2-F1
#
_entry.id   AF-A0A922YUN2-F1
#
_cell.length_a   1.000
_cell.length_b   1.000
_cell.length_c   1.000
_cell.angle_alpha   90.00
_cell.angle_beta   90.00
_cell.angle_gamma   90.00
#
_symmetry.space_group_name_H-M   'P 1'
#
loop_
_entity.id
_entity.type
_entity.pdbx_description
1 polymer ?
#
loop_
_entity_poly.entity_id
_entity_poly.type
_entity_poly.pdbx_seq_one_letter_code
_entity_poly.pdbx_strand_id
1 'polypeptide(L)' 'MKVFHDPGAKGQLVGIYSGAALEGVVSHPGERFHLHYANDQATASGHVDAYAVAAGAVLMLPVR' A
#
# COMPACT_ATOMS: atom_id res chain seq x y z
N MET A 1 -10.55 -13.05 -9.29
CA MET A 1 -9.43 -12.37 -8.61
C MET A 1 -8.43 -13.41 -8.16
N LYS A 2 -7.13 -13.21 -8.42
CA LYS A 2 -6.07 -14.06 -7.86
C LYS A 2 -5.47 -13.31 -6.67
N VAL A 3 -5.36 -13.99 -5.53
CA VAL A 3 -4.71 -13.46 -4.32
C VAL A 3 -3.30 -14.03 -4.25
N PHE A 4 -2.33 -13.21 -3.87
CA PHE A 4 -0.94 -13.60 -3.74
C PHE A 4 -0.46 -13.30 -2.32
N HIS A 5 0.41 -14.16 -1.81
CA HIS A 5 1.09 -13.96 -0.52
C HIS A 5 2.59 -14.19 -0.73
N ASP A 6 3.38 -13.14 -0.54
CA ASP A 6 4.82 -13.16 -0.76
C ASP A 6 5.56 -12.35 0.33
N PRO A 7 5.95 -13.01 1.44
CA PRO A 7 6.66 -12.38 2.56
C PRO A 7 8.04 -11.79 2.21
N GLY A 8 8.59 -12.09 1.03
CA GLY A 8 9.89 -11.62 0.57
C GLY A 8 9.81 -10.60 -0.57
N ALA A 9 8.60 -10.16 -0.92
CA ALA A 9 8.36 -9.24 -2.02
C ALA A 9 9.19 -7.95 -1.86
N LYS A 10 9.88 -7.56 -2.93
CA LYS A 10 10.63 -6.29 -3.01
C LYS A 10 9.95 -5.36 -4.00
N GLY A 11 9.74 -4.13 -3.56
CA GLY A 11 9.01 -3.15 -4.34
C GLY A 11 8.58 -1.95 -3.51
N GLN A 12 7.54 -1.30 -4.00
CA GLN A 12 6.98 -0.09 -3.42
C GLN A 12 5.54 -0.34 -3.00
N LEU A 13 5.18 0.16 -1.82
CA LEU A 13 3.80 0.40 -1.42
C LEU A 13 3.50 1.86 -1.72
N VAL A 14 2.48 2.09 -2.54
CA VAL A 14 2.05 3.43 -2.94
C VAL A 14 0.59 3.59 -2.55
N GLY A 15 0.26 4.73 -1.95
CA GLY A 15 -1.14 5.00 -1.62
C GLY A 15 -1.33 6.24 -0.79
N ILE A 16 -2.50 6.31 -0.17
CA ILE A 16 -2.96 7.46 0.58
C ILE A 16 -3.34 7.07 2.01
N TYR A 17 -3.26 8.05 2.90
CA TYR A 17 -3.82 7.98 4.23
C TYR A 17 -5.06 8.89 4.29
N SER A 18 -6.25 8.29 4.37
CA SER A 18 -7.49 9.02 4.52
C SER A 18 -7.59 9.61 5.93
N GLY A 19 -7.81 10.92 6.02
CA GLY A 19 -8.24 11.51 7.29
C GLY A 19 -9.61 10.97 7.69
N ALA A 20 -9.97 11.04 8.97
CA ALA A 20 -11.21 10.45 9.50
C ALA A 20 -12.49 10.84 8.75
N ALA A 21 -12.56 12.06 8.20
CA ALA A 21 -13.71 12.54 7.43
C ALA A 21 -13.84 11.90 6.03
N LEU A 22 -12.77 11.28 5.51
CA LEU A 22 -12.72 10.68 4.17
C LEU A 22 -12.56 9.15 4.20
N GLU A 23 -12.51 8.55 5.40
CA GLU A 23 -12.47 7.11 5.59
C GLU A 23 -13.74 6.47 4.99
N GLY A 24 -13.59 5.39 4.22
CA GLY A 24 -14.68 4.78 3.47
C GLY A 24 -15.12 5.52 2.20
N VAL A 25 -14.54 6.70 1.90
CA VAL A 25 -14.74 7.41 0.62
C VAL A 25 -13.52 7.25 -0.28
N VAL A 26 -12.33 7.58 0.23
CA VAL A 26 -11.06 7.47 -0.53
C VAL A 26 -10.25 6.23 -0.12
N SER A 27 -10.58 5.65 1.03
CA SER A 27 -10.07 4.37 1.54
C SER A 27 -11.25 3.41 1.79
N HIS A 28 -11.09 2.43 2.67
CA HIS A 28 -12.17 1.53 3.08
C HIS A 28 -12.77 1.90 4.44
N PRO A 29 -14.01 1.47 4.73
CA PRO A 29 -14.58 1.61 6.07
C PRO A 29 -13.70 0.93 7.13
N GLY A 30 -13.27 1.65 8.17
CA GLY A 30 -12.40 1.11 9.22
C GLY A 30 -10.91 1.04 8.85
N GLU A 31 -10.53 1.40 7.62
CA GLU A 31 -9.14 1.38 7.16
C GLU A 31 -8.75 2.74 6.57
N ARG A 32 -7.75 3.39 7.18
CA ARG A 32 -7.29 4.71 6.70
C ARG A 32 -6.28 4.63 5.58
N PHE A 33 -5.50 3.55 5.53
CA PHE A 33 -4.58 3.34 4.43
C PHE A 33 -5.30 2.67 3.27
N HIS A 34 -5.12 3.22 2.08
CA HIS A 34 -5.46 2.54 0.83
C HIS A 34 -4.18 2.43 0.01
N LEU A 35 -3.70 1.19 -0.15
CA LEU A 35 -2.39 0.90 -0.71
C LEU A 35 -2.47 -0.02 -1.92
N HIS A 36 -1.51 0.18 -2.81
CA HIS A 36 -1.20 -0.68 -3.94
C HIS A 36 0.28 -1.04 -3.88
N TYR A 37 0.61 -2.23 -4.35
CA TYR A 37 1.98 -2.71 -4.48
C TYR A 37 2.42 -2.66 -5.94
N ALA A 38 3.69 -2.34 -6.16
CA ALA A 38 4.38 -2.56 -7.43
C ALA A 38 5.78 -3.13 -7.15
N ASN A 39 6.20 -4.16 -7.88
CA ASN A 39 7.56 -4.65 -7.81
C ASN A 39 8.56 -3.66 -8.43
N ASP A 40 9.86 -3.82 -8.13
CA ASP A 40 10.91 -2.90 -8.60
C ASP A 40 10.98 -2.73 -10.13
N GLN A 41 10.51 -3.72 -10.88
CA GLN A 41 10.53 -3.79 -12.35
C GLN A 41 9.21 -3.33 -12.98
N ALA A 42 8.21 -2.97 -12.16
CA ALA A 42 6.87 -2.58 -12.59
C ALA A 42 6.16 -3.61 -13.52
N THR A 43 6.47 -4.90 -13.36
CA THR A 43 5.85 -6.00 -14.12
C THR A 43 4.73 -6.70 -13.35
N ALA A 44 4.66 -6.50 -12.03
CA ALA A 44 3.61 -7.01 -11.17
C ALA A 44 3.11 -5.89 -10.25
N SER A 45 1.80 -5.75 -10.15
CA SER A 45 1.15 -4.79 -9.25
C SER A 45 -0.22 -5.30 -8.79
N GLY A 46 -0.75 -4.68 -7.74
CA GLY A 46 -2.09 -5.00 -7.28
C GLY A 46 -2.49 -4.29 -5.99
N HIS A 47 -3.74 -4.48 -5.63
CA HIS A 47 -4.28 -4.07 -4.34
C HIS A 47 -3.58 -4.84 -3.20
N VAL A 48 -3.45 -4.19 -2.04
CA VAL A 48 -2.81 -4.75 -0.85
C VAL A 48 -3.85 -4.95 0.24
N ASP A 49 -4.16 -6.21 0.54
CA ASP A 49 -5.09 -6.57 1.62
C ASP A 49 -4.40 -6.56 2.99
N ALA A 50 -3.14 -7.02 3.05
CA ALA A 50 -2.33 -7.06 4.27
C ALA A 50 -0.84 -6.96 3.93
N TYR A 51 -0.06 -6.31 4.80
CA TYR A 51 1.37 -6.14 4.60
C TYR A 51 2.10 -5.96 5.92
N ALA A 52 3.39 -6.24 5.90
CA ALA A 52 4.35 -5.79 6.88
C ALA A 52 5.52 -5.17 6.13
N VAL A 53 6.15 -4.16 6.72
CA VAL A 53 7.30 -3.49 6.11
C VAL A 53 8.55 -3.88 6.87
N ALA A 54 9.58 -4.32 6.14
CA ALA A 54 10.86 -4.68 6.74
C ALA A 54 11.55 -3.46 7.37
N ALA A 55 12.32 -3.69 8.44
CA ALA A 55 13.14 -2.65 9.04
C ALA A 55 14.13 -2.06 8.02
N GLY A 56 14.29 -0.73 8.04
CA GLY A 56 15.15 -0.01 7.09
C GLY A 56 14.45 0.41 5.79
N ALA A 57 13.15 0.12 5.62
CA ALA A 57 12.39 0.67 4.51
C ALA A 57 12.30 2.21 4.57
N VAL A 58 12.20 2.82 3.39
CA VAL A 58 12.12 4.27 3.23
C VAL A 58 10.65 4.69 3.10
N LEU A 59 10.18 5.56 3.98
CA LEU A 59 8.88 6.22 3.84
C LEU A 59 9.06 7.54 3.08
N MET A 60 8.43 7.63 1.91
CA MET A 60 8.36 8.87 1.14
C MET A 60 7.04 9.59 1.45
N LEU A 61 7.13 10.86 1.86
CA LEU A 61 5.98 11.72 2.04
C LEU A 61 6.04 12.86 1.02
N PRO A 62 4.92 13.23 0.38
CA PRO A 62 4.91 14.36 -0.52
C PRO A 62 5.27 15.64 0.23
N VAL A 63 6.21 16.42 -0.33
CA VAL A 63 6.45 17.79 0.09
C VAL A 63 5.38 18.68 -0.54
N ARG A 64 4.91 19.67 0.22
CA ARG A 64 3.86 20.61 -0.21
C ARG A 64 4.25 21.38 -1.46
#